data_AF-A0A4Q2DYQ8-F1
#
_entry.id   AF-A0A4Q2DYQ8-F1
#
_cell.length_a   1.000
_cell.length_b   1.000
_cell.length_c   1.000
_cell.angle_alpha   90.00
_cell.angle_beta   90.00
_cell.angle_gamma   90.00
#
_symmetry.space_group_name_H-M   'P 1'
#
loop_
_entity.id
_entity.type
_entity.pdbx_description
1 polymer ?
#
loop_
_entity_poly.entity_id
_entity_poly.type
_entity_poly.pdbx_seq_one_letter_code
_entity_poly.pdbx_strand_id
1 'polypeptide(L)'
;MRFPLAASLLLALLPAVFAAFGVTRSGSNYVVDSGGGLVTTINGNNGDITSLNYNGKELQDRSKFTHLSSGLGSATVSSNIVNGAIAVITIRTSTITQYYIVRSGINTIYIGTYASAEPSVGELRFLARLSKSALPNGYRPAEIQGSSSTVEGSDVFVKEGETRSKFYSSVPFIRDQVHGVTGSGVGAFIIIPGVSYETSSGGPFFRDINNQGGDQQELYWYMNSGHYQPDAWRTGFFGPFTRNLMKPGTYDVTLFQGELEIGTGRVTVSAGQTASVSVSSSISRPNVIWSIGTPDGTPKEFLNADKIETMHPITRGTYRGINEVYDYAIPSGTLVTGSNTISINVASGSSGDTFLSPNFIFDSVELF
;
A
#
# COMPACT_ATOMS: atom_id res chain seq x y z
N MET A 1 -48.50 58.76 -30.28
CA MET A 1 -48.04 57.38 -30.51
C MET A 1 -46.53 57.40 -30.66
N ARG A 2 -45.77 56.85 -29.70
CA ARG A 2 -44.34 56.58 -29.82
C ARG A 2 -44.12 55.16 -29.30
N PHE A 3 -43.77 54.24 -30.19
CA PHE A 3 -43.46 52.85 -29.86
C PHE A 3 -42.03 52.76 -29.28
N PRO A 4 -41.78 51.93 -28.24
CA PRO A 4 -40.42 51.69 -27.79
C PRO A 4 -39.76 50.60 -28.64
N LEU A 5 -38.51 50.81 -29.05
CA LEU A 5 -37.65 49.75 -29.57
C LEU A 5 -37.21 48.87 -28.39
N ALA A 6 -37.65 47.61 -28.37
CA ALA A 6 -37.08 46.58 -27.52
C ALA A 6 -35.82 46.01 -28.20
N ALA A 7 -34.66 46.15 -27.55
CA ALA A 7 -33.43 45.49 -27.98
C ALA A 7 -33.45 44.04 -27.46
N SER A 8 -33.59 43.08 -28.38
CA SER A 8 -33.44 41.65 -28.06
C SER A 8 -31.97 41.30 -27.83
N LEU A 9 -31.62 40.97 -26.59
CA LEU A 9 -30.34 40.38 -26.24
C LEU A 9 -30.37 38.89 -26.62
N LEU A 10 -29.74 38.52 -27.74
CA LEU A 10 -29.58 37.13 -28.15
C LEU A 10 -28.45 36.51 -27.32
N LEU A 11 -28.79 35.81 -26.23
CA LEU A 11 -27.85 35.04 -25.44
C LEU A 11 -27.43 33.81 -26.27
N ALA A 12 -26.22 33.85 -26.85
CA ALA A 12 -25.66 32.70 -27.54
C ALA A 12 -25.37 31.59 -26.52
N LEU A 13 -26.23 30.58 -26.48
CA LEU A 13 -25.95 29.29 -25.84
C LEU A 13 -24.85 28.60 -26.66
N LEU A 14 -23.59 28.81 -26.28
CA LEU A 14 -22.50 27.98 -26.78
C LEU A 14 -22.78 26.53 -26.35
N PRO A 15 -22.75 25.55 -27.26
CA PRO A 15 -22.85 24.15 -26.85
C PRO A 15 -21.66 23.86 -25.94
N ALA A 16 -21.93 23.42 -24.72
CA ALA A 16 -20.91 22.76 -23.92
C ALA A 16 -20.48 21.51 -24.70
N VAL A 17 -19.30 21.58 -25.31
CA VAL A 17 -18.65 20.39 -25.88
C VAL A 17 -18.29 19.53 -24.68
N PHE A 18 -19.14 18.57 -24.34
CA PHE A 18 -18.75 17.50 -23.43
C PHE A 18 -17.56 16.79 -24.09
N ALA A 19 -16.43 16.73 -23.38
CA ALA A 19 -15.30 15.92 -23.81
C ALA A 19 -15.80 14.48 -24.03
N ALA A 20 -15.68 13.99 -25.26
CA ALA A 20 -16.23 12.69 -25.63
C ALA A 20 -15.33 11.58 -25.06
N PHE A 21 -15.90 10.72 -24.22
CA PHE A 21 -15.23 9.51 -23.77
C PHE A 21 -14.70 8.71 -24.96
N GLY A 22 -13.48 8.20 -24.87
CA GLY A 22 -12.92 7.35 -25.90
C GLY A 22 -11.44 7.06 -25.77
N VAL A 23 -10.95 6.22 -26.68
CA VAL A 23 -9.52 5.93 -26.85
C VAL A 23 -9.11 6.37 -28.25
N THR A 24 -8.10 7.23 -28.33
CA THR A 24 -7.49 7.66 -29.59
C THR A 24 -6.01 7.31 -29.62
N ARG A 25 -5.40 7.38 -30.80
CA ARG A 25 -3.96 7.17 -30.98
C ARG A 25 -3.28 8.52 -31.20
N SER A 26 -2.14 8.71 -30.54
CA SER A 26 -1.23 9.83 -30.79
C SER A 26 0.16 9.26 -31.03
N GLY A 27 0.53 9.09 -32.31
CA GLY A 27 1.69 8.28 -32.67
C GLY A 27 1.52 6.83 -32.18
N SER A 28 2.51 6.32 -31.46
CA SER A 28 2.45 4.99 -30.83
C SER A 28 1.64 4.95 -29.52
N ASN A 29 1.23 6.09 -28.98
CA ASN A 29 0.58 6.16 -27.67
C ASN A 29 -0.94 6.00 -27.76
N TYR A 30 -1.54 5.54 -26.67
CA TYR A 30 -2.99 5.53 -26.45
C TYR A 30 -3.35 6.73 -25.58
N VAL A 31 -4.32 7.54 -26.03
CA VAL A 31 -4.88 8.66 -25.27
C VAL A 31 -6.30 8.26 -24.88
N VAL A 32 -6.52 8.07 -23.59
CA VAL A 32 -7.81 7.66 -23.01
C VAL A 32 -8.46 8.87 -22.36
N ASP A 33 -9.51 9.39 -22.98
CA ASP A 33 -10.34 10.44 -22.41
C ASP A 33 -11.51 9.78 -21.66
N SER A 34 -11.56 10.02 -20.34
CA SER A 34 -12.65 9.50 -19.51
C SER A 34 -13.99 10.19 -19.77
N GLY A 35 -14.00 11.41 -20.33
CA GLY A 35 -15.16 12.31 -20.30
C GLY A 35 -15.51 12.82 -18.89
N GLY A 36 -14.78 12.40 -17.86
CA GLY A 36 -14.90 12.85 -16.46
C GLY A 36 -13.86 13.89 -16.06
N GLY A 37 -13.19 14.50 -17.03
CA GLY A 37 -12.13 15.49 -16.81
C GLY A 37 -10.72 14.92 -16.69
N LEU A 38 -10.54 13.60 -16.72
CA LEU A 38 -9.22 12.95 -16.74
C LEU A 38 -8.90 12.43 -18.14
N VAL A 39 -7.79 12.88 -18.71
CA VAL A 39 -7.19 12.36 -19.94
C VAL A 39 -5.86 11.69 -19.60
N THR A 40 -5.72 10.41 -19.95
CA THR A 40 -4.54 9.61 -19.64
C THR A 40 -3.81 9.23 -20.92
N THR A 41 -2.50 9.47 -20.99
CA THR A 41 -1.68 9.02 -22.13
C THR A 41 -0.80 7.85 -21.71
N ILE A 42 -0.92 6.73 -22.42
CA ILE A 42 -0.20 5.48 -22.17
C ILE A 42 0.71 5.20 -23.36
N ASN A 43 1.98 4.93 -23.06
CA ASN A 43 2.97 4.58 -24.06
C ASN A 43 2.65 3.20 -24.66
N GLY A 44 2.49 3.12 -25.98
CA GLY A 44 2.08 1.87 -26.63
C GLY A 44 3.17 0.82 -26.82
N ASN A 45 4.42 1.10 -26.41
CA ASN A 45 5.54 0.17 -26.50
C ASN A 45 5.87 -0.48 -25.16
N ASN A 46 5.50 0.14 -24.04
CA ASN A 46 5.87 -0.34 -22.70
C ASN A 46 4.75 -0.26 -21.66
N GLY A 47 3.67 0.47 -21.93
CA GLY A 47 2.54 0.62 -21.02
C GLY A 47 2.69 1.69 -19.94
N ASP A 48 3.77 2.48 -19.95
CA ASP A 48 3.95 3.57 -18.98
C ASP A 48 2.90 4.66 -19.19
N ILE A 49 2.37 5.19 -18.09
CA ILE A 49 1.52 6.39 -18.13
C ILE A 49 2.44 7.62 -18.17
N THR A 50 2.36 8.35 -19.28
CA THR A 50 3.23 9.49 -19.62
C THR A 50 2.55 10.86 -19.45
N SER A 51 1.23 10.85 -19.26
CA SER A 51 0.42 12.03 -18.92
C SER A 51 -0.83 11.61 -18.13
N LEU A 52 -1.16 12.39 -17.12
CA LEU A 52 -2.39 12.35 -16.32
C LEU A 52 -2.92 13.78 -16.25
N ASN A 53 -3.64 14.20 -17.29
CA ASN A 53 -4.20 15.55 -17.34
C ASN A 53 -5.60 15.57 -16.72
N TYR A 54 -5.74 16.21 -15.56
CA TYR A 54 -7.01 16.41 -14.89
C TYR A 54 -7.48 17.86 -15.04
N ASN A 55 -8.55 18.09 -15.79
CA ASN A 55 -9.15 19.40 -16.06
C ASN A 55 -8.12 20.48 -16.49
N GLY A 56 -7.19 20.11 -17.36
CA GLY A 56 -6.13 20.98 -17.87
C GLY A 56 -4.85 20.99 -17.01
N LYS A 57 -4.87 20.36 -15.82
CA LYS A 57 -3.71 20.28 -14.93
C LYS A 57 -2.98 18.96 -15.12
N GLU A 58 -1.74 19.02 -15.57
CA GLU A 58 -0.88 17.83 -15.67
C GLU A 58 -0.45 17.37 -14.26
N LEU A 59 -0.74 16.11 -13.95
CA LEU A 59 -0.41 15.48 -12.67
C LEU A 59 0.73 14.47 -12.80
N GLN A 60 1.03 13.97 -13.99
CA GLN A 60 2.13 13.04 -14.23
C GLN A 60 3.48 13.79 -14.20
N ASP A 61 4.46 13.24 -13.49
CA ASP A 61 5.83 13.74 -13.58
C ASP A 61 6.40 13.52 -15.00
N ARG A 62 7.25 14.46 -15.46
CA ARG A 62 7.81 14.44 -16.82
C ARG A 62 9.19 13.79 -16.92
N SER A 63 9.88 13.58 -15.79
CA SER A 63 11.22 12.99 -15.76
C SER A 63 11.17 11.46 -15.67
N LYS A 64 10.21 10.90 -14.90
CA LYS A 64 9.95 9.46 -14.84
C LYS A 64 8.46 9.20 -14.79
N PHE A 65 8.04 8.13 -15.46
CA PHE A 65 6.63 7.83 -15.70
C PHE A 65 6.02 6.84 -14.72
N THR A 66 4.70 6.87 -14.61
CA THR A 66 3.93 5.94 -13.80
C THR A 66 3.89 4.57 -14.45
N HIS A 67 4.20 3.52 -13.67
CA HIS A 67 4.33 2.16 -14.20
C HIS A 67 4.19 1.08 -13.12
N LEU A 68 4.17 -0.18 -13.58
CA LEU A 68 4.34 -1.34 -12.72
C LEU A 68 5.83 -1.62 -12.46
N SER A 69 6.15 -1.98 -11.21
CA SER A 69 7.48 -2.27 -10.67
C SER A 69 8.49 -1.14 -10.91
N SER A 70 9.36 -1.29 -11.92
CA SER A 70 10.35 -0.28 -12.34
C SER A 70 10.20 0.08 -13.83
N GLY A 71 9.02 -0.21 -14.40
CA GLY A 71 8.76 -0.21 -15.83
C GLY A 71 8.87 -1.62 -16.39
N LEU A 72 7.93 -2.00 -17.28
CA LEU A 72 7.94 -3.30 -17.94
C LEU A 72 8.99 -3.40 -19.05
N GLY A 73 9.65 -2.29 -19.40
CA GLY A 73 10.62 -2.20 -20.47
C GLY A 73 9.94 -2.24 -21.85
N SER A 74 9.49 -3.41 -22.28
CA SER A 74 8.75 -3.62 -23.53
C SER A 74 7.53 -4.50 -23.28
N ALA A 75 6.40 -4.12 -23.87
CA ALA A 75 5.14 -4.82 -23.71
C ALA A 75 4.27 -4.69 -24.96
N THR A 76 3.41 -5.68 -25.18
CA THR A 76 2.34 -5.58 -26.18
C THR A 76 1.18 -4.80 -25.57
N VAL A 77 0.90 -3.61 -26.09
CA VAL A 77 -0.19 -2.74 -25.62
C VAL A 77 -1.34 -2.72 -26.61
N SER A 78 -2.55 -3.04 -26.14
CA SER A 78 -3.79 -3.00 -26.91
C SER A 78 -4.91 -2.28 -26.16
N SER A 79 -5.95 -1.86 -26.89
CA SER A 79 -7.13 -1.19 -26.32
C SER A 79 -8.43 -1.84 -26.81
N ASN A 80 -9.44 -1.90 -25.94
CA ASN A 80 -10.79 -2.32 -26.28
C ASN A 80 -11.82 -1.37 -25.64
N ILE A 81 -12.90 -1.05 -26.35
CA ILE A 81 -14.07 -0.38 -25.78
C ILE A 81 -15.18 -1.41 -25.55
N VAL A 82 -15.51 -1.66 -24.29
CA VAL A 82 -16.58 -2.57 -23.88
C VAL A 82 -17.87 -1.78 -23.67
N ASN A 83 -18.94 -2.23 -24.33
CA ASN A 83 -20.31 -1.67 -24.24
C ASN A 83 -20.38 -0.14 -24.48
N GLY A 84 -19.44 0.42 -25.25
CA GLY A 84 -19.39 1.86 -25.56
C GLY A 84 -19.05 2.78 -24.38
N ALA A 85 -18.77 2.25 -23.19
CA ALA A 85 -18.65 3.06 -21.96
C ALA A 85 -17.46 2.69 -21.07
N ILE A 86 -16.71 1.64 -21.41
CA ILE A 86 -15.55 1.18 -20.64
C ILE A 86 -14.38 0.99 -21.59
N ALA A 87 -13.29 1.71 -21.36
CA ALA A 87 -12.05 1.55 -22.08
C ALA A 87 -11.14 0.62 -21.27
N VAL A 88 -10.60 -0.41 -21.92
CA VAL A 88 -9.66 -1.37 -21.32
C VAL A 88 -8.37 -1.29 -22.12
N ILE A 89 -7.31 -0.80 -21.50
CA ILE A 89 -5.95 -0.87 -22.03
C ILE A 89 -5.28 -2.08 -21.39
N THR A 90 -4.77 -2.98 -22.23
CA THR A 90 -4.11 -4.22 -21.82
C THR A 90 -2.65 -4.16 -22.20
N ILE A 91 -1.76 -4.35 -21.24
CA ILE A 91 -0.31 -4.30 -21.38
C ILE A 91 0.25 -5.67 -21.01
N ARG A 92 0.80 -6.40 -21.99
CA ARG A 92 1.22 -7.80 -21.83
C ARG A 92 2.72 -7.98 -21.99
N THR A 93 3.32 -8.67 -21.04
CA THR A 93 4.63 -9.32 -21.15
C THR A 93 4.44 -10.85 -21.12
N SER A 94 5.52 -11.62 -20.98
CA SER A 94 5.45 -13.08 -20.81
C SER A 94 4.84 -13.50 -19.47
N THR A 95 5.07 -12.72 -18.40
CA THR A 95 4.65 -13.09 -17.03
C THR A 95 3.63 -12.14 -16.43
N ILE A 96 3.50 -10.92 -16.98
CA ILE A 96 2.61 -9.89 -16.47
C ILE A 96 1.57 -9.53 -17.53
N THR A 97 0.32 -9.39 -17.11
CA THR A 97 -0.70 -8.63 -17.84
C THR A 97 -1.23 -7.52 -16.93
N GLN A 98 -0.87 -6.29 -17.25
CA GLN A 98 -1.38 -5.08 -16.60
C GLN A 98 -2.61 -4.56 -17.35
N TYR A 99 -3.57 -4.05 -16.60
CA TYR A 99 -4.81 -3.46 -17.10
C TYR A 99 -4.96 -2.04 -16.56
N TYR A 100 -5.30 -1.11 -17.44
CA TYR A 100 -5.90 0.17 -17.07
C TYR A 100 -7.30 0.22 -17.64
N ILE A 101 -8.29 0.38 -16.76
CA ILE A 101 -9.70 0.39 -17.11
C ILE A 101 -10.26 1.76 -16.76
N VAL A 102 -10.94 2.41 -17.70
CA VAL A 102 -11.55 3.73 -17.52
C VAL A 102 -13.02 3.64 -17.88
N ARG A 103 -13.89 4.18 -17.03
CA ARG A 103 -15.34 4.24 -17.27
C ARG A 103 -15.73 5.66 -17.69
N SER A 104 -16.59 5.74 -18.70
CA SER A 104 -17.14 7.01 -19.21
C SER A 104 -17.77 7.84 -18.10
N GLY A 105 -17.38 9.11 -18.03
CA GLY A 105 -17.83 10.10 -17.06
C GLY A 105 -17.16 10.04 -15.69
N ILE A 106 -16.17 9.16 -15.48
CA ILE A 106 -15.49 8.99 -14.18
C ILE A 106 -13.99 9.26 -14.31
N ASN A 107 -13.45 10.11 -13.44
CA ASN A 107 -12.03 10.47 -13.38
C ASN A 107 -11.15 9.42 -12.66
N THR A 108 -11.48 8.13 -12.78
CA THR A 108 -10.79 7.03 -12.11
C THR A 108 -10.18 6.07 -13.13
N ILE A 109 -8.91 5.73 -12.93
CA ILE A 109 -8.25 4.61 -13.60
C ILE A 109 -8.32 3.42 -12.66
N TYR A 110 -9.07 2.39 -13.04
CA TYR A 110 -9.07 1.12 -12.33
C TYR A 110 -7.88 0.29 -12.80
N ILE A 111 -7.12 -0.27 -11.85
CA ILE A 111 -5.84 -0.94 -12.10
C ILE A 111 -6.00 -2.41 -11.76
N GLY A 112 -5.65 -3.30 -12.68
CA GLY A 112 -5.57 -4.74 -12.41
C GLY A 112 -4.28 -5.31 -12.97
N THR A 113 -3.70 -6.28 -12.29
CA THR A 113 -2.41 -6.88 -12.63
C THR A 113 -2.54 -8.38 -12.49
N TYR A 114 -2.44 -9.12 -13.59
CA TYR A 114 -2.26 -10.56 -13.54
C TYR A 114 -0.77 -10.88 -13.61
N ALA A 115 -0.26 -11.66 -12.66
CA ALA A 115 1.10 -12.17 -12.66
C ALA A 115 1.07 -13.70 -12.67
N SER A 116 1.67 -14.35 -13.67
CA SER A 116 1.87 -15.81 -13.68
C SER A 116 3.12 -16.25 -12.94
N ALA A 117 4.03 -15.32 -12.66
CA ALA A 117 5.23 -15.50 -11.86
C ALA A 117 5.62 -14.16 -11.23
N GLU A 118 6.34 -14.20 -10.11
CA GLU A 118 6.88 -12.99 -9.49
C GLU A 118 7.89 -12.31 -10.43
N PRO A 119 7.89 -10.96 -10.54
CA PRO A 119 9.00 -10.22 -11.13
C PRO A 119 10.37 -10.60 -10.54
N SER A 120 11.40 -10.65 -11.37
CA SER A 120 12.77 -11.02 -10.94
C SER A 120 13.37 -10.06 -9.90
N VAL A 121 12.85 -8.84 -9.78
CA VAL A 121 13.24 -7.87 -8.76
C VAL A 121 12.78 -8.29 -7.35
N GLY A 122 11.86 -9.24 -7.23
CA GLY A 122 11.36 -9.74 -5.94
C GLY A 122 10.35 -8.79 -5.26
N GLU A 123 9.67 -7.98 -6.05
CA GLU A 123 8.56 -7.13 -5.62
C GLU A 123 7.60 -6.80 -6.78
N LEU A 124 6.32 -6.67 -6.44
CA LEU A 124 5.28 -6.21 -7.34
C LEU A 124 4.62 -4.96 -6.77
N ARG A 125 4.77 -3.82 -7.47
CA ARG A 125 4.18 -2.55 -7.07
C ARG A 125 3.59 -1.80 -8.25
N PHE A 126 2.47 -1.13 -8.07
CA PHE A 126 2.09 -0.02 -8.93
C PHE A 126 2.67 1.26 -8.35
N LEU A 127 3.33 2.06 -9.18
CA LEU A 127 4.00 3.29 -8.76
C LEU A 127 3.54 4.47 -9.63
N ALA A 128 2.69 5.30 -9.05
CA ALA A 128 2.29 6.58 -9.60
C ALA A 128 3.35 7.64 -9.31
N ARG A 129 4.06 8.09 -10.34
CA ARG A 129 5.08 9.13 -10.25
C ARG A 129 4.49 10.47 -10.65
N LEU A 130 4.08 11.25 -9.67
CA LEU A 130 3.30 12.46 -9.90
C LEU A 130 4.15 13.72 -9.80
N SER A 131 3.68 14.78 -10.45
CA SER A 131 4.32 16.09 -10.43
C SER A 131 4.30 16.66 -9.01
N LYS A 132 5.50 16.86 -8.44
CA LYS A 132 5.68 17.42 -7.10
C LYS A 132 5.11 18.84 -6.97
N SER A 133 5.17 19.65 -8.03
CA SER A 133 4.60 20.99 -8.03
C SER A 133 3.07 21.00 -8.12
N ALA A 134 2.48 20.03 -8.81
CA ALA A 134 1.02 19.91 -8.91
C ALA A 134 0.38 19.38 -7.62
N LEU A 135 1.08 18.46 -6.94
CA LEU A 135 0.65 17.70 -5.77
C LEU A 135 1.72 17.74 -4.65
N PRO A 136 2.02 18.92 -4.06
CA PRO A 136 3.11 19.06 -3.11
C PRO A 136 2.84 18.43 -1.74
N ASN A 137 1.57 18.23 -1.38
CA ASN A 137 1.15 17.86 -0.03
C ASN A 137 1.04 16.34 0.09
N GLY A 138 2.18 15.71 0.44
CA GLY A 138 2.29 14.29 0.75
C GLY A 138 2.27 13.96 2.24
N TYR A 139 2.58 12.70 2.57
CA TYR A 139 2.71 12.26 3.94
C TYR A 139 4.04 12.74 4.53
N ARG A 140 3.98 13.61 5.53
CA ARG A 140 5.14 14.35 6.07
C ARG A 140 6.30 13.45 6.54
N PRO A 141 6.11 12.33 7.26
CA PRO A 141 7.20 11.41 7.59
C PRO A 141 7.92 10.78 6.39
N ALA A 142 7.28 10.74 5.20
CA ALA A 142 7.86 10.21 3.96
C ALA A 142 8.38 11.31 3.01
N GLU A 143 8.44 12.55 3.48
CA GLU A 143 8.91 13.70 2.74
C GLU A 143 10.43 13.86 2.93
N ILE A 144 11.19 13.56 1.87
CA ILE A 144 12.66 13.48 1.84
C ILE A 144 13.31 14.56 0.95
N GLN A 145 12.53 15.36 0.21
CA GLN A 145 13.10 16.40 -0.67
C GLN A 145 13.85 17.44 0.15
N GLY A 146 15.12 17.70 -0.17
CA GLY A 146 15.94 18.64 0.61
C GLY A 146 16.41 18.09 1.96
N SER A 147 16.46 16.76 2.11
CA SER A 147 17.12 16.14 3.26
C SER A 147 18.59 16.58 3.37
N SER A 148 19.07 16.78 4.59
CA SER A 148 20.43 17.22 4.90
C SER A 148 21.44 16.07 4.89
N SER A 149 21.00 14.84 5.16
CA SER A 149 21.87 13.67 5.21
C SER A 149 21.07 12.37 5.09
N THR A 150 21.79 11.29 4.80
CA THR A 150 21.29 9.92 4.89
C THR A 150 21.66 9.34 6.26
N VAL A 151 20.71 8.66 6.91
CA VAL A 151 20.92 7.95 8.18
C VAL A 151 21.27 6.49 7.92
N GLU A 152 20.53 5.85 7.03
CA GLU A 152 20.65 4.40 6.79
C GLU A 152 20.33 4.03 5.34
N GLY A 153 21.23 3.24 4.75
CA GLY A 153 21.10 2.75 3.37
C GLY A 153 20.89 3.89 2.37
N SER A 154 19.82 3.81 1.60
CA SER A 154 19.38 4.86 0.67
C SER A 154 17.92 5.27 0.93
N ASP A 155 17.44 5.00 2.15
CA ASP A 155 16.01 4.84 2.42
C ASP A 155 15.57 5.58 3.69
N VAL A 156 16.51 5.98 4.55
CA VAL A 156 16.26 6.77 5.75
C VAL A 156 17.13 8.02 5.73
N PHE A 157 16.50 9.18 5.91
CA PHE A 157 17.11 10.49 5.74
C PHE A 157 16.84 11.40 6.94
N VAL A 158 17.61 12.49 7.07
CA VAL A 158 17.32 13.60 7.99
C VAL A 158 16.81 14.79 7.22
N LYS A 159 15.67 15.35 7.63
CA LYS A 159 15.15 16.63 7.12
C LYS A 159 14.64 17.46 8.30
N GLU A 160 15.13 18.70 8.41
CA GLU A 160 14.74 19.65 9.47
C GLU A 160 14.92 19.07 10.89
N GLY A 161 15.97 18.25 11.08
CA GLY A 161 16.27 17.60 12.37
C GLY A 161 15.43 16.37 12.69
N GLU A 162 14.53 15.94 11.80
CA GLU A 162 13.73 14.73 11.96
C GLU A 162 14.14 13.65 10.96
N THR A 163 13.97 12.38 11.33
CA THR A 163 14.17 11.27 10.40
C THR A 163 12.96 11.07 9.51
N ARG A 164 13.21 10.73 8.24
CA ARG A 164 12.21 10.58 7.18
C ARG A 164 12.48 9.33 6.38
N SER A 165 11.43 8.65 5.95
CA SER A 165 11.52 7.47 5.11
C SER A 165 10.20 7.20 4.41
N LYS A 166 10.26 6.71 3.17
CA LYS A 166 9.11 6.13 2.48
C LYS A 166 8.43 5.03 3.31
N PHE A 167 9.17 4.28 4.12
CA PHE A 167 8.62 3.25 5.00
C PHE A 167 7.68 3.81 6.06
N TYR A 168 7.84 5.07 6.46
CA TYR A 168 6.98 5.70 7.48
C TYR A 168 5.58 6.00 6.95
N SER A 169 5.37 5.98 5.62
CA SER A 169 4.03 6.11 5.03
C SER A 169 3.17 4.85 5.13
N SER A 170 3.77 3.73 5.55
CA SER A 170 3.11 2.44 5.54
C SER A 170 1.96 2.37 6.54
N VAL A 171 0.93 1.60 6.20
CA VAL A 171 -0.23 1.32 7.05
C VAL A 171 -0.51 -0.18 6.93
N PRO A 172 -0.92 -0.86 8.01
CA PRO A 172 -1.30 -2.27 7.90
C PRO A 172 -2.44 -2.47 6.89
N PHE A 173 -2.33 -3.47 6.04
CA PHE A 173 -3.20 -3.70 4.88
C PHE A 173 -4.70 -3.80 5.25
N ILE A 174 -5.02 -4.33 6.43
CA ILE A 174 -6.40 -4.35 6.96
C ILE A 174 -6.99 -2.95 7.17
N ARG A 175 -6.15 -1.91 7.31
CA ARG A 175 -6.52 -0.50 7.51
C ARG A 175 -6.19 0.41 6.31
N ASP A 176 -5.48 -0.10 5.32
CA ASP A 176 -4.96 0.70 4.20
C ASP A 176 -5.89 0.69 2.98
N GLN A 177 -7.09 1.27 3.13
CA GLN A 177 -8.07 1.29 2.04
C GLN A 177 -7.91 2.47 1.09
N VAL A 178 -7.32 3.56 1.58
CA VAL A 178 -7.12 4.78 0.80
C VAL A 178 -5.93 5.55 1.33
N HIS A 179 -5.06 5.96 0.43
CA HIS A 179 -3.99 6.90 0.71
C HIS A 179 -3.76 7.78 -0.52
N GLY A 180 -3.25 8.98 -0.32
CA GLY A 180 -3.17 9.96 -1.39
C GLY A 180 -2.34 11.18 -1.07
N VAL A 181 -2.25 12.04 -2.07
CA VAL A 181 -1.48 13.28 -2.06
C VAL A 181 -2.33 14.38 -2.65
N THR A 182 -2.12 15.63 -2.23
CA THR A 182 -2.98 16.74 -2.63
C THR A 182 -2.19 17.95 -3.08
N GLY A 183 -2.89 18.87 -3.73
CA GLY A 183 -2.41 20.19 -4.10
C GLY A 183 -3.58 21.16 -4.25
N SER A 184 -3.31 22.37 -4.71
CA SER A 184 -4.36 23.37 -4.91
C SER A 184 -5.41 22.87 -5.92
N GLY A 185 -6.65 22.66 -5.44
CA GLY A 185 -7.82 22.23 -6.22
C GLY A 185 -7.77 20.80 -6.77
N VAL A 186 -6.84 19.95 -6.33
CA VAL A 186 -6.67 18.59 -6.88
C VAL A 186 -6.10 17.62 -5.85
N GLY A 187 -6.42 16.33 -6.00
CA GLY A 187 -5.78 15.25 -5.28
C GLY A 187 -5.67 14.01 -6.16
N ALA A 188 -4.71 13.15 -5.83
CA ALA A 188 -4.54 11.84 -6.41
C ALA A 188 -4.54 10.82 -5.27
N PHE A 189 -5.32 9.76 -5.43
CA PHE A 189 -5.53 8.75 -4.39
C PHE A 189 -5.42 7.37 -5.01
N ILE A 190 -4.76 6.48 -4.29
CA ILE A 190 -4.85 5.04 -4.50
C ILE A 190 -5.95 4.53 -3.57
N ILE A 191 -6.90 3.82 -4.15
CA ILE A 191 -8.03 3.21 -3.42
C ILE A 191 -7.89 1.71 -3.57
N ILE A 192 -7.67 1.02 -2.45
CA ILE A 192 -7.47 -0.43 -2.38
C ILE A 192 -8.62 -0.99 -1.55
N PRO A 193 -9.71 -1.49 -2.17
CA PRO A 193 -10.75 -2.17 -1.44
C PRO A 193 -10.15 -3.27 -0.54
N GLY A 194 -10.68 -3.52 0.66
CA GLY A 194 -10.07 -4.50 1.58
C GLY A 194 -9.90 -5.90 0.97
N VAL A 195 -10.75 -6.27 0.01
CA VAL A 195 -10.66 -7.53 -0.76
C VAL A 195 -9.52 -7.55 -1.78
N SER A 196 -8.96 -6.41 -2.16
CA SER A 196 -7.87 -6.28 -3.13
C SER A 196 -6.51 -6.76 -2.63
N TYR A 197 -6.38 -6.98 -1.32
CA TYR A 197 -5.21 -7.62 -0.72
C TYR A 197 -5.25 -9.15 -0.73
N GLU A 198 -6.29 -9.80 -1.29
CA GLU A 198 -6.39 -11.29 -1.26
C GLU A 198 -5.22 -12.04 -1.92
N THR A 199 -4.53 -11.38 -2.87
CA THR A 199 -3.37 -11.95 -3.57
C THR A 199 -2.05 -11.36 -3.03
N SER A 200 -2.11 -10.38 -2.12
CA SER A 200 -0.94 -9.91 -1.40
C SER A 200 -0.43 -10.97 -0.40
N SER A 201 0.78 -10.78 0.12
CA SER A 201 1.43 -11.68 1.10
C SER A 201 1.69 -10.96 2.42
N GLY A 202 1.71 -11.71 3.54
CA GLY A 202 2.02 -11.20 4.88
C GLY A 202 0.81 -11.02 5.81
N GLY A 203 -0.40 -11.25 5.29
CA GLY A 203 -1.63 -11.19 6.06
C GLY A 203 -2.12 -9.77 6.39
N PRO A 204 -3.11 -9.63 7.29
CA PRO A 204 -3.83 -8.37 7.53
C PRO A 204 -2.96 -7.26 8.15
N PHE A 205 -1.91 -7.64 8.87
CA PHE A 205 -1.05 -6.72 9.61
C PHE A 205 0.23 -6.34 8.86
N PHE A 206 0.48 -6.96 7.70
CA PHE A 206 1.56 -6.55 6.82
C PHE A 206 1.34 -5.10 6.37
N ARG A 207 2.44 -4.36 6.23
CA ARG A 207 2.45 -2.94 5.89
C ARG A 207 3.56 -2.66 4.91
N ASP A 208 3.33 -1.77 3.96
CA ASP A 208 4.33 -1.42 2.94
C ASP A 208 4.21 0.04 2.53
N ILE A 209 5.16 0.51 1.73
CA ILE A 209 5.28 1.91 1.31
C ILE A 209 4.03 2.35 0.55
N ASN A 210 3.48 3.50 0.94
CA ASN A 210 2.33 4.15 0.30
C ASN A 210 2.68 5.48 -0.37
N ASN A 211 3.68 6.19 0.16
CA ASN A 211 4.09 7.50 -0.34
C ASN A 211 5.60 7.74 -0.19
N GLN A 212 6.18 8.49 -1.13
CA GLN A 212 7.46 9.17 -0.95
C GLN A 212 7.38 10.56 -1.58
N GLY A 213 7.76 11.59 -0.83
CA GLY A 213 7.91 12.96 -1.33
C GLY A 213 9.37 13.26 -1.61
N GLY A 214 9.79 13.25 -2.88
CA GLY A 214 11.13 13.61 -3.31
C GLY A 214 11.08 14.65 -4.44
N ASP A 215 11.91 14.49 -5.46
CA ASP A 215 11.80 15.27 -6.71
C ASP A 215 10.46 15.02 -7.42
N GLN A 216 9.89 13.83 -7.18
CA GLN A 216 8.56 13.42 -7.61
C GLN A 216 7.66 13.28 -6.36
N GLN A 217 6.35 13.39 -6.56
CA GLN A 217 5.38 12.93 -5.56
C GLN A 217 4.96 11.49 -5.90
N GLU A 218 5.52 10.51 -5.20
CA GLU A 218 5.32 9.10 -5.50
C GLU A 218 4.18 8.52 -4.66
N LEU A 219 3.22 7.86 -5.30
CA LEU A 219 2.17 7.06 -4.66
C LEU A 219 2.31 5.60 -5.07
N TYR A 220 2.14 4.69 -4.12
CA TYR A 220 2.43 3.28 -4.31
C TYR A 220 1.24 2.42 -3.94
N TRP A 221 1.03 1.35 -4.71
CA TRP A 221 0.38 0.16 -4.17
C TRP A 221 1.37 -0.99 -4.29
N TYR A 222 1.97 -1.37 -3.17
CA TYR A 222 2.76 -2.58 -3.06
C TYR A 222 1.83 -3.79 -2.95
N MET A 223 1.72 -4.54 -4.03
CA MET A 223 0.96 -5.78 -4.09
C MET A 223 1.67 -6.88 -3.29
N ASN A 224 3.01 -6.92 -3.36
CA ASN A 224 3.87 -7.70 -2.48
C ASN A 224 5.28 -7.09 -2.47
N SER A 225 6.12 -7.49 -1.51
CA SER A 225 7.54 -7.15 -1.47
C SER A 225 8.33 -8.11 -0.58
N GLY A 226 9.65 -7.94 -0.53
CA GLY A 226 10.53 -8.52 0.49
C GLY A 226 10.67 -7.67 1.77
N HIS A 227 9.79 -6.68 2.00
CA HIS A 227 9.86 -5.79 3.15
C HIS A 227 9.32 -6.48 4.41
N TYR A 228 10.14 -7.32 5.04
CA TYR A 228 9.73 -8.12 6.20
C TYR A 228 8.58 -9.08 5.84
N GLN A 229 8.77 -9.89 4.81
CA GLN A 229 7.75 -10.80 4.30
C GLN A 229 7.94 -12.22 4.86
N PRO A 230 7.07 -12.71 5.76
CA PRO A 230 7.13 -14.09 6.25
C PRO A 230 6.49 -15.09 5.28
N ASP A 231 5.57 -14.65 4.41
CA ASP A 231 4.78 -15.54 3.56
C ASP A 231 5.36 -15.70 2.16
N ALA A 232 5.11 -16.86 1.54
CA ALA A 232 5.35 -17.04 0.11
C ALA A 232 4.53 -16.05 -0.73
N TRP A 233 5.09 -15.61 -1.85
CA TRP A 233 4.37 -14.79 -2.83
C TRP A 233 3.27 -15.58 -3.51
N ARG A 234 2.13 -14.91 -3.75
CA ARG A 234 1.02 -15.47 -4.53
C ARG A 234 1.08 -14.96 -5.97
N THR A 235 0.77 -15.83 -6.92
CA THR A 235 0.53 -15.47 -8.31
C THR A 235 -0.97 -15.37 -8.57
N GLY A 236 -1.36 -14.79 -9.71
CA GLY A 236 -2.75 -14.58 -10.09
C GLY A 236 -3.07 -13.11 -10.28
N PHE A 237 -4.32 -12.75 -10.06
CA PHE A 237 -4.82 -11.39 -10.31
C PHE A 237 -4.80 -10.56 -9.04
N PHE A 238 -4.16 -9.40 -9.10
CA PHE A 238 -4.17 -8.32 -8.12
C PHE A 238 -5.00 -7.18 -8.71
N GLY A 239 -6.08 -6.76 -8.08
CA GLY A 239 -6.86 -5.64 -8.60
C GLY A 239 -8.12 -5.38 -7.79
N PRO A 240 -8.99 -4.47 -8.25
CA PRO A 240 -10.26 -4.25 -7.60
C PRO A 240 -11.12 -5.51 -7.73
N PHE A 241 -11.43 -6.13 -6.60
CA PHE A 241 -12.51 -7.10 -6.51
C PHE A 241 -13.78 -6.39 -6.06
N THR A 242 -14.91 -6.79 -6.62
CA THR A 242 -16.16 -6.04 -6.47
C THR A 242 -17.05 -6.54 -5.33
N ARG A 243 -16.65 -7.57 -4.56
CA ARG A 243 -17.43 -8.07 -3.42
C ARG A 243 -16.54 -8.64 -2.30
N ASN A 244 -17.06 -8.58 -1.07
CA ASN A 244 -16.59 -9.28 0.15
C ASN A 244 -16.69 -10.82 0.04
N LEU A 245 -16.49 -11.39 -1.14
CA LEU A 245 -16.59 -12.82 -1.38
C LEU A 245 -15.19 -13.44 -1.40
N MET A 246 -15.04 -14.57 -0.72
CA MET A 246 -13.86 -15.41 -0.83
C MET A 246 -13.95 -16.26 -2.10
N LYS A 247 -12.81 -16.48 -2.76
CA LYS A 247 -12.70 -17.50 -3.81
C LYS A 247 -13.08 -18.88 -3.24
N PRO A 248 -13.65 -19.81 -4.03
CA PRO A 248 -13.86 -21.17 -3.56
C PRO A 248 -12.55 -21.85 -3.25
N GLY A 249 -12.49 -22.59 -2.14
CA GLY A 249 -11.27 -23.24 -1.67
C GLY A 249 -11.32 -23.60 -0.20
N THR A 250 -10.28 -24.27 0.26
CA THR A 250 -10.07 -24.54 1.69
C THR A 250 -9.06 -23.55 2.24
N TYR A 251 -9.42 -22.89 3.33
CA TYR A 251 -8.66 -21.81 3.96
C TYR A 251 -8.33 -22.18 5.39
N ASP A 252 -7.10 -21.89 5.80
CA ASP A 252 -6.78 -21.77 7.22
C ASP A 252 -7.34 -20.45 7.75
N VAL A 253 -7.91 -20.48 8.94
CA VAL A 253 -8.53 -19.33 9.61
C VAL A 253 -7.77 -19.07 10.89
N THR A 254 -7.30 -17.84 11.06
CA THR A 254 -6.55 -17.44 12.25
C THR A 254 -7.38 -16.47 13.09
N LEU A 255 -7.49 -16.76 14.39
CA LEU A 255 -8.06 -15.89 15.40
C LEU A 255 -6.93 -15.08 16.05
N PHE A 256 -7.07 -13.77 16.08
CA PHE A 256 -6.09 -12.87 16.69
C PHE A 256 -6.65 -12.18 17.93
N GLN A 257 -5.83 -12.02 18.96
CA GLN A 257 -6.00 -11.04 20.03
C GLN A 257 -5.06 -9.88 19.74
N GLY A 258 -5.58 -8.74 19.32
CA GLY A 258 -4.74 -7.71 18.70
C GLY A 258 -4.13 -8.23 17.39
N GLU A 259 -2.82 -8.35 17.36
CA GLU A 259 -1.99 -8.91 16.29
C GLU A 259 -1.31 -10.23 16.69
N LEU A 260 -1.59 -10.76 17.89
CA LEU A 260 -1.12 -12.06 18.35
C LEU A 260 -2.05 -13.18 17.89
N GLU A 261 -1.51 -14.18 17.21
CA GLU A 261 -2.26 -15.40 16.88
C GLU A 261 -2.59 -16.17 18.17
N ILE A 262 -3.88 -16.40 18.41
CA ILE A 262 -4.36 -17.08 19.61
C ILE A 262 -5.16 -18.35 19.31
N GLY A 263 -5.42 -18.66 18.04
CA GLY A 263 -6.14 -19.87 17.66
C GLY A 263 -6.24 -20.01 16.16
N THR A 264 -6.38 -21.25 15.69
CA THR A 264 -6.52 -21.56 14.28
C THR A 264 -7.68 -22.52 14.02
N GLY A 265 -8.18 -22.50 12.79
CA GLY A 265 -9.20 -23.40 12.29
C GLY A 265 -9.07 -23.57 10.79
N ARG A 266 -9.99 -24.33 10.20
CA ARG A 266 -10.03 -24.56 8.75
C ARG A 266 -11.47 -24.51 8.26
N VAL A 267 -11.67 -23.89 7.10
CA VAL A 267 -13.00 -23.76 6.48
C VAL A 267 -12.91 -24.00 4.98
N THR A 268 -13.90 -24.68 4.41
CA THR A 268 -14.03 -24.84 2.96
C THR A 268 -15.18 -24.00 2.45
N VAL A 269 -14.89 -23.07 1.54
CA VAL A 269 -15.85 -22.18 0.90
C VAL A 269 -16.17 -22.71 -0.49
N SER A 270 -17.47 -22.83 -0.79
CA SER A 270 -17.98 -23.17 -2.12
C SER A 270 -18.61 -21.95 -2.79
N ALA A 271 -18.55 -21.90 -4.12
CA ALA A 271 -19.10 -20.78 -4.88
C ALA A 271 -20.59 -20.54 -4.56
N GLY A 272 -20.93 -19.30 -4.20
CA GLY A 272 -22.30 -18.90 -3.88
C GLY A 272 -22.86 -19.42 -2.56
N GLN A 273 -22.05 -20.09 -1.73
CA GLN A 273 -22.45 -20.63 -0.43
C GLN A 273 -21.83 -19.85 0.72
N THR A 274 -22.45 -19.94 1.89
CA THR A 274 -21.86 -19.49 3.16
C THR A 274 -21.31 -20.71 3.90
N ALA A 275 -20.04 -20.66 4.28
CA ALA A 275 -19.42 -21.66 5.15
C ALA A 275 -19.36 -21.12 6.59
N SER A 276 -19.30 -22.01 7.57
CA SER A 276 -19.19 -21.65 8.99
C SER A 276 -18.07 -22.43 9.64
N VAL A 277 -17.31 -21.75 10.49
CA VAL A 277 -16.27 -22.33 11.34
C VAL A 277 -16.34 -21.61 12.68
N SER A 278 -16.22 -22.36 13.77
CA SER A 278 -16.03 -21.79 15.10
C SER A 278 -14.56 -21.94 15.47
N VAL A 279 -13.92 -20.83 15.85
CA VAL A 279 -12.53 -20.80 16.31
C VAL A 279 -12.51 -20.21 17.71
N SER A 280 -11.80 -20.86 18.62
CA SER A 280 -11.59 -20.39 19.99
C SER A 280 -10.11 -20.20 20.26
N SER A 281 -9.79 -19.45 21.30
CA SER A 281 -8.41 -19.36 21.80
C SER A 281 -7.87 -20.75 22.13
N SER A 282 -6.71 -21.10 21.58
CA SER A 282 -5.90 -22.26 21.95
C SER A 282 -4.78 -21.90 22.93
N ILE A 283 -4.54 -20.61 23.19
CA ILE A 283 -3.54 -20.20 24.19
C ILE A 283 -4.10 -20.38 25.61
N SER A 284 -3.31 -21.03 26.46
CA SER A 284 -3.57 -21.09 27.90
C SER A 284 -2.81 -19.96 28.59
N ARG A 285 -3.50 -19.16 29.40
CA ARG A 285 -2.86 -18.09 30.18
C ARG A 285 -2.54 -18.57 31.59
N PRO A 286 -1.28 -18.44 32.04
CA PRO A 286 -0.92 -18.84 33.40
C PRO A 286 -1.40 -17.81 34.43
N ASN A 287 -1.29 -18.14 35.72
CA ASN A 287 -1.58 -17.20 36.80
C ASN A 287 -0.42 -16.22 36.95
N VAL A 288 -0.47 -15.11 36.21
CA VAL A 288 0.59 -14.11 36.16
C VAL A 288 0.79 -13.43 37.52
N ILE A 289 2.02 -13.45 38.03
CA ILE A 289 2.47 -12.70 39.21
C ILE A 289 2.61 -11.23 38.85
N TRP A 290 3.28 -10.93 37.73
CA TRP A 290 3.37 -9.58 37.15
C TRP A 290 3.58 -9.65 35.64
N SER A 291 3.17 -8.58 34.95
CA SER A 291 3.39 -8.38 33.52
C SER A 291 3.96 -6.98 33.25
N ILE A 292 4.81 -6.88 32.23
CA ILE A 292 5.16 -5.65 31.55
C ILE A 292 4.62 -5.77 30.12
N GLY A 293 3.65 -4.93 29.77
CA GLY A 293 2.94 -5.04 28.49
C GLY A 293 1.71 -5.97 28.56
N THR A 294 1.03 -6.06 27.43
CA THR A 294 -0.09 -6.99 27.18
C THR A 294 0.32 -7.88 26.00
N PRO A 295 0.16 -9.23 26.06
CA PRO A 295 0.44 -10.09 24.91
C PRO A 295 -0.68 -9.91 23.88
N ASP A 296 -0.52 -8.91 23.03
CA ASP A 296 -1.43 -8.56 21.95
C ASP A 296 -0.69 -8.51 20.60
N GLY A 297 0.57 -8.93 20.56
CA GLY A 297 1.41 -8.96 19.36
C GLY A 297 1.93 -7.59 18.97
N THR A 298 1.89 -6.60 19.88
CA THR A 298 2.27 -5.21 19.59
C THR A 298 3.12 -4.59 20.70
N PRO A 299 4.04 -3.68 20.38
CA PRO A 299 4.89 -3.05 21.39
C PRO A 299 4.21 -1.90 22.17
N LYS A 300 2.90 -1.66 22.01
CA LYS A 300 2.23 -0.37 22.34
C LYS A 300 2.50 0.19 23.74
N GLU A 301 2.72 -0.66 24.73
CA GLU A 301 2.95 -0.24 26.13
C GLU A 301 4.41 0.07 26.45
N PHE A 302 5.32 -0.12 25.49
CA PHE A 302 6.75 0.10 25.64
C PHE A 302 7.17 1.50 25.18
N LEU A 303 8.31 1.94 25.70
CA LEU A 303 8.91 3.22 25.33
C LEU A 303 9.15 3.31 23.81
N ASN A 304 8.73 4.43 23.20
CA ASN A 304 8.82 4.73 21.76
C ASN A 304 7.97 3.86 20.83
N ALA A 305 7.06 3.03 21.34
CA ALA A 305 6.17 2.24 20.50
C ALA A 305 5.23 3.10 19.64
N ASP A 306 4.83 4.28 20.14
CA ASP A 306 4.05 5.28 19.41
C ASP A 306 4.81 5.89 18.21
N LYS A 307 6.14 5.72 18.18
CA LYS A 307 7.05 6.34 17.21
C LYS A 307 7.60 5.35 16.19
N ILE A 308 7.63 4.05 16.51
CA ILE A 308 8.30 3.01 15.72
C ILE A 308 7.88 2.99 14.24
N GLU A 309 6.62 3.33 13.97
CA GLU A 309 6.04 3.29 12.63
C GLU A 309 6.36 4.55 11.80
N THR A 310 6.74 5.65 12.45
CA THR A 310 6.80 6.98 11.83
C THR A 310 8.13 7.72 11.96
N MET A 311 9.09 7.17 12.70
CA MET A 311 10.45 7.71 12.81
C MET A 311 11.48 6.62 13.14
N HIS A 312 12.74 6.89 12.81
CA HIS A 312 13.88 6.01 13.12
C HIS A 312 14.11 5.97 14.63
N PRO A 313 14.01 4.77 15.23
CA PRO A 313 15.24 4.02 15.55
C PRO A 313 15.28 2.65 14.87
N ILE A 314 14.17 1.91 14.90
CA ILE A 314 14.00 0.65 14.17
C ILE A 314 13.73 0.99 12.71
N THR A 315 14.55 0.41 11.87
CA THR A 315 15.09 1.10 10.71
C THR A 315 14.05 1.49 9.65
N ARG A 316 12.97 0.71 9.54
CA ARG A 316 11.99 0.81 8.44
C ARG A 316 10.52 0.68 8.88
N GLY A 317 10.17 1.22 10.05
CA GLY A 317 8.76 1.55 10.34
C GLY A 317 7.83 0.37 10.64
N THR A 318 8.35 -0.80 11.03
CA THR A 318 7.55 -2.00 11.30
C THR A 318 7.99 -2.70 12.58
N TYR A 319 7.04 -3.34 13.25
CA TYR A 319 7.28 -4.27 14.36
C TYR A 319 6.71 -5.66 14.12
N ARG A 320 5.85 -5.82 13.11
CA ARG A 320 5.14 -7.08 12.88
C ARG A 320 6.19 -8.15 12.60
N GLY A 321 6.15 -9.23 13.38
CA GLY A 321 7.17 -10.28 13.40
C GLY A 321 6.64 -11.68 13.14
N ILE A 322 7.42 -12.69 13.51
CA ILE A 322 6.95 -14.08 13.69
C ILE A 322 6.43 -14.36 15.12
N ASN A 323 6.54 -13.38 16.03
CA ASN A 323 6.02 -13.41 17.42
C ASN A 323 6.59 -14.56 18.26
N GLU A 324 7.91 -14.73 18.24
CA GLU A 324 8.64 -15.71 19.03
C GLU A 324 8.39 -15.50 20.52
N VAL A 325 8.02 -16.60 21.19
CA VAL A 325 7.87 -16.65 22.64
C VAL A 325 9.07 -17.40 23.23
N TYR A 326 9.68 -16.82 24.26
CA TYR A 326 10.81 -17.42 24.98
C TYR A 326 10.43 -17.71 26.42
N ASP A 327 10.26 -18.99 26.76
CA ASP A 327 9.98 -19.44 28.12
C ASP A 327 11.26 -19.84 28.85
N TYR A 328 11.40 -19.40 30.10
CA TYR A 328 12.49 -19.81 30.99
C TYR A 328 11.94 -20.31 32.32
N ALA A 329 12.13 -21.61 32.58
CA ALA A 329 11.74 -22.21 33.85
C ALA A 329 12.72 -21.79 34.96
N ILE A 330 12.27 -20.91 35.87
CA ILE A 330 13.04 -20.50 37.03
C ILE A 330 13.01 -21.62 38.09
N PRO A 331 14.15 -22.21 38.48
CA PRO A 331 14.17 -23.27 39.47
C PRO A 331 13.64 -22.81 40.83
N SER A 332 13.04 -23.75 41.57
CA SER A 332 12.60 -23.49 42.94
C SER A 332 13.79 -23.06 43.81
N GLY A 333 13.58 -22.03 44.64
CA GLY A 333 14.61 -21.44 45.49
C GLY A 333 15.53 -20.43 44.80
N THR A 334 15.38 -20.18 43.49
CA THR A 334 16.14 -19.12 42.80
C THR A 334 15.61 -17.72 43.15
N LEU A 335 14.28 -17.55 43.19
CA LEU A 335 13.68 -16.30 43.63
C LEU A 335 13.79 -16.18 45.15
N VAL A 336 14.19 -15.00 45.62
CA VAL A 336 14.35 -14.70 47.04
C VAL A 336 13.23 -13.79 47.54
N THR A 337 12.96 -13.82 48.84
CA THR A 337 12.09 -12.82 49.47
C THR A 337 12.73 -11.44 49.36
N GLY A 338 11.96 -10.44 48.92
CA GLY A 338 12.45 -9.08 48.68
C GLY A 338 12.80 -8.85 47.22
N SER A 339 13.89 -8.13 46.98
CA SER A 339 14.27 -7.71 45.63
C SER A 339 14.86 -8.86 44.82
N ASN A 340 14.37 -9.03 43.60
CA ASN A 340 14.92 -9.92 42.59
C ASN A 340 15.35 -9.09 41.37
N THR A 341 16.27 -9.60 40.56
CA THR A 341 16.74 -8.92 39.35
C THR A 341 16.73 -9.88 38.18
N ILE A 342 16.07 -9.48 37.08
CA ILE A 342 16.06 -10.21 35.81
C ILE A 342 16.81 -9.36 34.79
N SER A 343 17.75 -9.99 34.08
CA SER A 343 18.50 -9.37 33.00
C SER A 343 18.15 -10.06 31.69
N ILE A 344 17.50 -9.34 30.78
CA ILE A 344 17.18 -9.81 29.44
C ILE A 344 18.25 -9.26 28.49
N ASN A 345 18.97 -10.16 27.81
CA ASN A 345 20.03 -9.79 26.87
C ASN A 345 19.71 -10.34 25.48
N VAL A 346 20.03 -9.58 24.43
CA VAL A 346 20.00 -10.08 23.05
C VAL A 346 21.28 -10.89 22.81
N ALA A 347 21.13 -12.18 22.50
CA ALA A 347 22.25 -13.04 22.12
C ALA A 347 22.17 -13.37 20.62
N SER A 348 23.27 -13.13 19.90
CA SER A 348 23.38 -13.46 18.48
C SER A 348 24.83 -13.71 18.10
N GLY A 349 25.06 -14.60 17.13
CA GLY A 349 26.38 -14.79 16.50
C GLY A 349 26.74 -13.70 15.49
N SER A 350 25.82 -12.77 15.21
CA SER A 350 25.99 -11.65 14.29
C SER A 350 26.36 -10.36 15.01
N SER A 351 26.85 -9.38 14.26
CA SER A 351 27.14 -8.02 14.74
C SER A 351 26.54 -6.99 13.78
N GLY A 352 26.41 -5.75 14.27
CA GLY A 352 25.95 -4.61 13.48
C GLY A 352 26.09 -3.33 14.29
N ASP A 353 26.04 -2.18 13.62
CA ASP A 353 26.21 -0.88 14.26
C ASP A 353 24.88 -0.35 14.78
N THR A 354 24.84 0.13 16.02
CA THR A 354 23.69 0.84 16.62
C THR A 354 22.38 0.05 16.48
N PHE A 355 21.40 0.56 15.73
CA PHE A 355 20.08 -0.05 15.50
C PHE A 355 20.08 -1.19 14.47
N LEU A 356 21.19 -1.39 13.75
CA LEU A 356 21.42 -2.57 12.89
C LEU A 356 22.11 -3.72 13.64
N SER A 357 22.50 -3.51 14.89
CA SER A 357 22.92 -4.60 15.76
C SER A 357 21.75 -5.58 16.00
N PRO A 358 22.02 -6.86 16.31
CA PRO A 358 20.97 -7.83 16.60
C PRO A 358 19.99 -7.29 17.65
N ASN A 359 18.70 -7.36 17.35
CA ASN A 359 17.63 -6.84 18.20
C ASN A 359 16.34 -7.65 18.01
N PHE A 360 15.42 -7.48 18.94
CA PHE A 360 14.04 -7.93 18.84
C PHE A 360 13.13 -6.85 19.44
N ILE A 361 11.85 -6.93 19.12
CA ILE A 361 10.83 -6.01 19.63
C ILE A 361 9.98 -6.77 20.64
N PHE A 362 9.75 -6.17 21.80
CA PHE A 362 8.90 -6.75 22.82
C PHE A 362 7.42 -6.65 22.44
N ASP A 363 6.68 -7.73 22.71
CA ASP A 363 5.22 -7.75 22.83
C ASP A 363 4.83 -7.61 24.31
N SER A 364 5.30 -8.54 25.13
CA SER A 364 5.12 -8.52 26.59
C SER A 364 6.21 -9.31 27.31
N VAL A 365 6.30 -9.14 28.64
CA VAL A 365 7.13 -9.96 29.53
C VAL A 365 6.31 -10.32 30.77
N GLU A 366 6.13 -11.60 31.02
CA GLU A 366 5.32 -12.10 32.14
C GLU A 366 6.14 -13.03 33.06
N LEU A 367 5.91 -12.94 34.37
CA LEU A 367 6.31 -13.95 35.35
C LEU A 367 5.05 -14.59 35.94
N PHE A 368 5.02 -15.90 36.03
CA PHE A 368 3.84 -16.67 36.45
C PHE A 368 4.18 -17.93 37.25
#